data_AF-A0A0R1ZDB4-F1
#
_entry.id   AF-A0A0R1ZDB4-F1
#
_cell.length_a   1.000
_cell.length_b   1.000
_cell.length_c   1.000
_cell.angle_alpha   90.00
_cell.angle_beta   90.00
_cell.angle_gamma   90.00
#
_symmetry.space_group_name_H-M   'P 1'
#
loop_
_entity.id
_entity.type
_entity.pdbx_description
1 polymer ?
#
loop_
_entity_poly.entity_id
_entity_poly.type
_entity_poly.pdbx_seq_one_letter_code
_entity_poly.pdbx_strand_id
1 'polypeptide(L)'
;MCWQPLDILWHAFQAPVDYTYRFSYIVTTWMILLALRGLSKLGKPRLYQLMIAFFIPILCWIFVFIKHSKKLDYLTVPNMIATLIFMILTFGVIVWILECHNKKFKEIHLTEIAELLLLFLMIGECGYNGYQSLKSIGFAQANTYTDFVANLDHDITWISNREKSTDFYRIGKTFQRSENDSINVGYRGMSGFTSTQNTAVTGFMNSMGQLII
;
A
#
# COMPACT_ATOMS: atom_id res chain seq x y z
N MET A 1 -2.24 5.03 11.11
CA MET A 1 -3.59 4.45 11.27
C MET A 1 -4.57 5.58 11.47
N CYS A 2 -5.68 5.59 10.75
CA CYS A 2 -6.73 6.60 10.92
C CYS A 2 -7.84 6.05 11.84
N TRP A 3 -8.59 6.95 12.45
CA TRP A 3 -9.77 6.61 13.24
C TRP A 3 -10.86 6.08 12.30
N GLN A 4 -11.30 4.83 12.46
CA GLN A 4 -12.21 4.13 11.54
C GLN A 4 -13.49 4.93 11.20
N PRO A 5 -14.14 5.64 12.14
CA PRO A 5 -15.29 6.49 11.80
C PRO A 5 -14.97 7.60 10.79
N LEU A 6 -13.75 8.14 10.79
CA LEU A 6 -13.32 9.12 9.79
C LEU A 6 -13.15 8.48 8.41
N ASP A 7 -12.65 7.25 8.35
CA ASP A 7 -12.53 6.51 7.09
C ASP A 7 -13.91 6.19 6.51
N ILE A 8 -14.87 5.77 7.35
CA ILE A 8 -16.25 5.53 6.95
C ILE A 8 -16.92 6.84 6.47
N LEU A 9 -16.69 7.95 7.19
CA LEU A 9 -17.21 9.26 6.78
C LEU A 9 -16.64 9.69 5.42
N TRP A 10 -15.34 9.45 5.19
CA TRP A 10 -14.69 9.71 3.91
C TRP A 10 -15.23 8.82 2.78
N HIS A 11 -15.71 7.62 3.12
CA HIS A 11 -16.38 6.68 2.21
C HIS A 11 -17.91 6.84 2.22
N ALA A 12 -18.42 8.03 2.55
CA ALA A 12 -19.85 8.35 2.53
C ALA A 12 -20.72 7.36 3.33
N PHE A 13 -20.27 7.00 4.53
CA PHE A 13 -20.91 6.06 5.45
C PHE A 13 -20.95 4.60 4.98
N GLN A 14 -20.14 4.24 3.98
CA GLN A 14 -19.94 2.86 3.56
C GLN A 14 -18.56 2.37 3.95
N ALA A 15 -18.45 1.11 4.38
CA ALA A 15 -17.14 0.51 4.62
C ALA A 15 -16.46 0.25 3.26
N PRO A 16 -15.18 0.63 3.09
CA PRO A 16 -14.45 0.29 1.87
C PRO A 16 -14.31 -1.23 1.73
N VAL A 17 -14.48 -1.70 0.49
CA VAL A 17 -14.14 -3.06 0.08
C VAL A 17 -12.64 -3.07 -0.23
N ASP A 18 -11.88 -3.79 0.59
CA ASP A 18 -10.43 -3.92 0.57
C ASP A 18 -9.61 -2.62 0.74
N TYR A 19 -8.37 -2.77 1.21
CA TYR A 19 -7.39 -1.67 1.39
C TYR A 19 -7.89 -0.46 2.19
N THR A 20 -8.17 -0.67 3.50
CA THR A 20 -8.53 0.41 4.43
C THR A 20 -7.51 1.56 4.37
N TYR A 21 -8.01 2.80 4.45
CA TYR A 21 -7.17 4.01 4.47
C TYR A 21 -6.33 4.27 3.20
N ARG A 22 -6.73 3.72 2.04
CA ARG A 22 -6.06 3.98 0.75
C ARG A 22 -5.93 5.47 0.38
N PHE A 23 -6.75 6.34 0.96
CA PHE A 23 -6.71 7.80 0.75
C PHE A 23 -5.81 8.56 1.73
N SER A 24 -5.13 7.86 2.66
CA SER A 24 -4.22 8.49 3.62
C SER A 24 -3.09 9.28 2.96
N TYR A 25 -2.69 8.92 1.73
CA TYR A 25 -1.68 9.66 0.97
C TYR A 25 -2.08 11.12 0.72
N ILE A 26 -3.37 11.43 0.60
CA ILE A 26 -3.82 12.82 0.37
C ILE A 26 -3.44 13.70 1.56
N VAL A 27 -3.69 13.21 2.77
CA VAL A 27 -3.39 13.92 4.00
C VAL A 27 -1.88 14.03 4.21
N THR A 28 -1.13 12.96 3.99
CA THR A 28 0.33 13.00 4.14
C THR A 28 0.99 13.91 3.12
N THR A 29 0.59 13.85 1.84
CA THR A 29 1.06 14.77 0.80
C THR A 29 0.75 16.22 1.16
N TRP A 30 -0.45 16.51 1.64
CA TRP A 30 -0.81 17.86 2.08
C TRP A 30 0.07 18.35 3.25
N MET A 31 0.33 17.51 4.25
CA MET A 31 1.23 17.83 5.36
C MET A 31 2.66 18.10 4.90
N ILE A 32 3.17 17.32 3.94
CA ILE A 32 4.51 17.54 3.34
C ILE A 32 4.54 18.87 2.59
N LEU A 33 3.51 19.19 1.81
CA LEU A 33 3.43 20.48 1.10
C LEU A 33 3.38 21.67 2.05
N LEU A 34 2.65 21.54 3.16
CA LEU A 34 2.65 22.56 4.22
C LEU A 34 4.03 22.70 4.87
N ALA A 35 4.70 21.58 5.16
CA ALA A 35 6.04 21.59 5.74
C ALA A 35 7.04 22.29 4.81
N LEU A 36 7.03 21.99 3.51
CA LEU A 36 7.88 22.64 2.50
C LEU A 36 7.64 24.15 2.41
N ARG A 37 6.36 24.56 2.37
CA ARG A 37 6.00 25.98 2.38
C ARG A 37 6.43 26.67 3.67
N GLY A 38 6.29 25.99 4.80
CA GLY A 38 6.74 26.47 6.11
C GLY A 38 8.25 26.67 6.15
N LEU A 39 9.01 25.68 5.68
CA LEU A 39 10.47 25.69 5.65
C LEU A 39 11.01 26.83 4.78
N SER A 40 10.39 27.09 3.62
CA SER A 40 10.77 28.19 2.72
C SER A 40 10.61 29.60 3.32
N LYS A 41 9.76 29.73 4.34
CA LYS A 41 9.49 31.00 5.04
C LYS A 41 10.13 31.05 6.43
N LEU A 42 10.77 29.97 6.85
CA LEU A 42 11.34 29.87 8.17
C LEU A 42 12.66 30.63 8.20
N GLY A 43 12.79 31.59 9.12
CA GLY A 43 14.10 32.14 9.49
C GLY A 43 14.86 31.18 10.40
N LYS A 44 15.78 31.69 11.24
CA LYS A 44 16.46 30.85 12.24
C LYS A 44 15.42 30.21 13.18
N PRO A 45 15.32 28.87 13.24
CA PRO A 45 14.44 28.23 14.21
C PRO A 45 14.94 28.50 15.62
N ARG A 46 14.02 28.76 16.54
CA ARG A 46 14.33 28.84 17.98
C ARG A 46 14.54 27.43 18.52
N LEU A 47 15.36 27.27 19.56
CA LEU A 47 15.68 25.96 20.14
C LEU A 47 14.43 25.15 20.52
N TYR A 48 13.41 25.80 21.10
CA TYR A 48 12.18 25.10 21.46
C TYR A 48 11.43 24.56 20.23
N GLN A 49 11.52 25.20 19.06
CA GLN A 49 10.89 24.72 17.82
C GLN A 49 11.58 23.44 17.34
N LEU A 50 12.92 23.39 17.43
CA LEU A 50 13.69 22.18 17.14
C LEU A 50 13.39 21.06 18.13
N MET A 51 13.29 21.37 19.43
CA MET A 51 12.90 20.40 20.45
C MET A 51 11.51 19.82 20.17
N ILE A 52 10.53 20.66 19.86
CA ILE A 52 9.17 20.21 19.51
C ILE A 52 9.20 19.31 18.28
N ALA A 53 9.93 19.73 17.23
CA ALA A 53 10.05 18.97 15.98
C ALA A 53 10.75 17.62 16.17
N PHE A 54 11.61 17.48 17.17
CA PHE A 54 12.29 16.21 17.50
C PHE A 54 11.45 15.32 18.42
N PHE A 55 10.95 15.86 19.53
CA PHE A 55 10.31 15.06 20.57
C PHE A 55 8.89 14.60 20.20
N ILE A 56 8.11 15.40 19.46
CA ILE A 56 6.76 14.98 19.07
C ILE A 56 6.79 13.70 18.20
N PRO A 57 7.57 13.63 17.10
CA PRO A 57 7.66 12.40 16.30
C PRO A 57 8.16 11.20 17.09
N ILE A 58 9.12 11.39 18.02
CA ILE A 58 9.62 10.31 18.89
C ILE A 58 8.52 9.79 19.81
N LEU A 59 7.73 10.68 20.44
CA LEU A 59 6.61 10.27 21.28
C LEU A 59 5.56 9.51 20.47
N CYS A 60 5.26 9.95 19.24
CA CYS A 60 4.38 9.23 18.32
C CYS A 60 4.94 7.85 17.97
N TRP A 61 6.24 7.75 17.68
CA TRP A 61 6.91 6.48 17.38
C TRP A 61 6.84 5.50 18.55
N ILE A 62 7.11 5.96 19.79
CA ILE A 62 6.99 5.15 21.01
C ILE A 62 5.54 4.67 21.20
N PHE A 63 4.57 5.57 21.03
CA PHE A 63 3.16 5.24 21.17
C PHE A 63 2.72 4.15 20.19
N VAL A 64 3.12 4.27 18.91
CA VAL A 64 2.83 3.29 17.87
C VAL A 64 3.47 1.95 18.22
N PHE A 65 4.72 1.95 18.68
CA PHE A 65 5.43 0.73 19.08
C PHE A 65 4.67 -0.02 20.18
N ILE A 66 4.30 0.67 21.25
CA ILE A 66 3.65 0.06 22.42
C ILE A 66 2.25 -0.47 22.06
N LYS A 67 1.47 0.30 21.29
CA LYS A 67 0.06 -0.05 21.03
C LYS A 67 -0.13 -1.04 19.89
N HIS A 68 0.76 -1.08 18.91
CA HIS A 68 0.49 -1.77 17.64
C HIS A 68 1.53 -2.82 17.23
N SER A 69 2.67 -2.95 17.92
CA SER A 69 3.70 -3.96 17.60
C SER A 69 3.17 -5.40 17.53
N LYS A 70 2.15 -5.75 18.33
CA LYS A 70 1.55 -7.09 18.33
C LYS A 70 0.46 -7.32 17.29
N LYS A 71 -0.06 -6.25 16.67
CA LYS A 71 -1.20 -6.32 15.74
C LYS A 71 -0.79 -6.25 14.27
N LEU A 72 0.45 -5.83 14.00
CA LEU A 72 0.92 -5.57 12.65
C LEU A 72 2.20 -6.35 12.39
N ASP A 73 2.15 -7.24 11.41
CA ASP A 73 3.27 -8.12 11.06
C ASP A 73 4.50 -7.35 10.56
N TYR A 74 4.31 -6.15 10.03
CA TYR A 74 5.41 -5.30 9.57
C TYR A 74 6.08 -4.48 10.70
N LEU A 75 5.47 -4.34 11.88
CA LEU A 75 6.03 -3.59 13.02
C LEU A 75 6.99 -4.45 13.85
N THR A 76 8.00 -5.02 13.18
CA THR A 76 9.05 -5.80 13.84
C THR A 76 10.06 -4.88 14.55
N VAL A 77 10.74 -5.39 15.57
CA VAL A 77 11.78 -4.64 16.31
C VAL A 77 12.88 -4.10 15.37
N PRO A 78 13.41 -4.87 14.39
CA PRO A 78 14.39 -4.35 13.44
C PRO A 78 13.85 -3.19 12.60
N ASN A 79 12.61 -3.26 12.12
CA ASN A 79 12.00 -2.20 11.33
C ASN A 79 11.83 -0.91 12.16
N MET A 80 11.48 -1.06 13.44
CA MET A 80 11.32 0.08 14.33
C MET A 80 12.65 0.77 14.64
N ILE A 81 13.71 0.00 14.85
CA ILE A 81 15.08 0.54 15.00
C ILE A 81 15.50 1.26 13.72
N ALA A 82 15.25 0.67 12.55
CA ALA A 82 15.54 1.31 11.27
C ALA A 82 14.80 2.65 11.12
N THR A 83 13.50 2.71 11.45
CA THR A 83 12.74 3.97 11.45
C THR A 83 13.33 5.02 12.40
N LEU A 84 13.77 4.62 13.59
CA LEU A 84 14.41 5.54 14.54
C LEU A 84 15.72 6.11 13.98
N ILE A 85 16.55 5.27 13.35
CA ILE A 85 17.79 5.71 12.71
C ILE A 85 17.49 6.72 11.58
N PHE A 86 16.57 6.39 10.68
CA PHE A 86 16.17 7.30 9.59
C PHE A 86 15.61 8.63 10.13
N MET A 87 14.82 8.60 11.20
CA MET A 87 14.27 9.80 11.83
C MET A 87 15.37 10.71 12.38
N ILE A 88 16.35 10.14 13.11
CA ILE A 88 17.47 10.90 13.68
C ILE A 88 18.35 11.50 12.57
N LEU A 89 18.67 10.70 11.55
CA LEU A 89 19.47 11.16 10.42
C LEU A 89 18.76 12.29 9.66
N THR A 90 17.47 12.12 9.37
CA THR A 90 16.68 13.11 8.62
C THR A 90 16.59 14.42 9.41
N PHE A 91 16.32 14.34 10.71
CA PHE A 91 16.32 15.52 11.57
C PHE A 91 17.68 16.22 11.58
N GLY A 92 18.78 15.46 11.71
CA GLY A 92 20.13 16.00 11.67
C GLY A 92 20.46 16.74 10.37
N VAL A 93 20.08 16.17 9.22
CA VAL A 93 20.28 16.80 7.90
C VAL A 93 19.42 18.06 7.76
N ILE A 94 18.16 18.06 8.23
CA ILE A 94 17.32 19.25 8.21
C ILE A 94 17.89 20.37 9.08
N VAL A 95 18.37 20.06 10.30
CA VAL A 95 19.03 21.06 11.16
C VAL A 95 20.29 21.61 10.50
N TRP A 96 21.07 20.75 9.84
CA TRP A 96 22.26 21.17 9.09
C TRP A 96 21.90 22.15 7.97
N ILE A 97 20.89 21.85 7.15
CA ILE A 97 20.39 22.75 6.10
C ILE A 97 19.97 24.10 6.69
N LEU A 98 19.24 24.09 7.81
CA LEU A 98 18.74 25.32 8.46
C LEU A 98 19.86 26.19 9.04
N GLU A 99 20.93 25.62 9.60
CA GLU A 99 22.07 26.39 10.08
C GLU A 99 22.94 26.93 8.92
N CYS A 100 23.11 26.16 7.84
CA CYS A 100 23.80 26.61 6.63
C CYS A 100 23.12 27.80 5.95
N HIS A 101 21.78 27.84 5.95
CA HIS A 101 21.03 28.95 5.34
C HIS A 101 21.21 30.29 6.08
N ASN A 102 21.60 30.26 7.36
CA ASN A 102 21.41 31.37 8.27
C ASN A 102 22.68 32.19 8.62
N LYS A 103 23.91 31.71 8.35
CA LYS A 103 25.15 32.47 8.58
C LYS A 103 26.28 32.07 7.61
N LYS A 104 27.09 33.07 7.19
CA LYS A 104 28.48 33.13 6.63
C LYS A 104 29.11 31.94 5.86
N PHE A 105 28.72 30.70 6.07
CA PHE A 105 29.09 29.51 5.29
C PHE A 105 28.22 29.38 4.04
N LYS A 106 28.20 30.45 3.24
CA LYS A 106 27.55 30.45 1.93
C LYS A 106 28.44 29.75 0.89
N GLU A 107 29.06 28.64 1.27
CA GLU A 107 29.69 27.73 0.33
C GLU A 107 28.57 26.90 -0.26
N ILE A 108 28.16 27.30 -1.46
CA ILE A 108 27.06 26.71 -2.24
C ILE A 108 27.16 25.17 -2.27
N HIS A 109 28.37 24.62 -2.27
CA HIS A 109 28.62 23.18 -2.24
C HIS A 109 28.15 22.46 -0.96
N LEU A 110 28.25 23.06 0.23
CA LEU A 110 27.84 22.40 1.49
C LEU A 110 26.31 22.25 1.58
N THR A 111 25.57 23.25 1.09
CA THR A 111 24.10 23.19 1.02
C THR A 111 23.62 22.18 -0.02
N GLU A 112 24.25 22.14 -1.20
CA GLU A 112 23.94 21.15 -2.25
C GLU A 112 24.18 19.72 -1.78
N ILE A 113 25.28 19.48 -1.05
CA ILE A 113 25.60 18.17 -0.47
C ILE A 113 24.53 17.76 0.55
N ALA A 114 24.09 18.67 1.42
CA ALA A 114 23.07 18.37 2.42
C ALA A 114 21.71 18.05 1.78
N GLU A 115 21.32 18.78 0.74
CA GLU A 115 20.10 18.53 -0.04
C GLU A 115 20.16 17.18 -0.78
N LEU A 116 21.31 16.86 -1.39
CA LEU A 116 21.53 15.58 -2.04
C LEU A 116 21.50 14.42 -1.04
N LEU A 117 22.11 14.61 0.13
CA LEU A 117 22.08 13.63 1.21
C LEU A 117 20.64 13.40 1.71
N LEU A 118 19.85 14.47 1.85
CA LEU A 118 18.43 14.36 2.20
C LEU A 118 17.66 13.56 1.14
N LEU A 119 17.92 13.80 -0.15
CA LEU A 119 17.29 13.05 -1.24
C LEU A 119 17.62 11.56 -1.16
N PHE A 120 18.90 11.20 -1.00
CA PHE A 120 19.30 9.79 -0.88
C PHE A 120 18.72 9.13 0.37
N LEU A 121 18.66 9.87 1.49
CA LEU A 121 18.07 9.38 2.72
C LEU A 121 16.57 9.09 2.55
N MET A 122 15.84 9.99 1.89
CA MET A 122 14.41 9.80 1.57
C MET A 122 14.18 8.61 0.64
N ILE A 123 15.00 8.45 -0.41
CA ILE A 123 14.93 7.29 -1.31
C ILE A 123 15.19 5.99 -0.53
N GLY A 124 16.21 5.97 0.33
CA GLY A 124 16.54 4.82 1.16
C GLY A 124 15.43 4.47 2.15
N GLU A 125 14.89 5.46 2.85
CA GLU A 125 13.80 5.28 3.81
C GLU A 125 12.53 4.77 3.11
N CYS A 126 12.08 5.45 2.05
CA CYS A 126 10.89 5.04 1.30
C CYS A 126 11.06 3.67 0.64
N GLY A 127 12.25 3.40 0.09
CA GLY A 127 12.56 2.10 -0.50
C GLY A 127 12.54 0.97 0.53
N TYR A 128 13.15 1.18 1.69
CA TYR A 128 13.13 0.21 2.79
C TYR A 128 11.70 0.00 3.33
N ASN A 129 10.96 1.08 3.55
CA ASN A 129 9.57 1.01 3.99
C ASN A 129 8.68 0.26 2.97
N GLY A 130 8.84 0.55 1.68
CA GLY A 130 8.11 -0.11 0.60
C GLY A 130 8.44 -1.59 0.52
N TYR A 131 9.71 -1.96 0.59
CA TYR A 131 10.15 -3.35 0.58
C TYR A 131 9.56 -4.15 1.76
N GLN A 132 9.67 -3.63 2.99
CA GLN A 132 9.13 -4.32 4.16
C GLN A 132 7.60 -4.40 4.15
N SER A 133 6.93 -3.36 3.63
CA SER A 133 5.48 -3.37 3.46
C SER A 133 5.04 -4.43 2.46
N LEU A 134 5.66 -4.47 1.26
CA LEU A 134 5.37 -5.48 0.23
C LEU A 134 5.61 -6.90 0.72
N LYS A 135 6.70 -7.11 1.46
CA LYS A 135 7.02 -8.42 2.06
C LYS A 135 5.97 -8.87 3.08
N SER A 136 5.34 -7.93 3.79
CA SER A 136 4.31 -8.23 4.80
C SER A 136 2.91 -8.43 4.21
N ILE A 137 2.66 -7.95 2.99
CA ILE A 137 1.40 -8.21 2.30
C ILE A 137 1.41 -9.67 1.85
N GLY A 138 0.46 -10.45 2.38
CA GLY A 138 0.27 -11.85 2.01
C GLY A 138 -0.26 -11.98 0.59
N PHE A 139 0.60 -11.85 -0.42
CA PHE A 139 0.23 -12.19 -1.79
C PHE A 139 0.12 -13.70 -1.95
N ALA A 140 -0.89 -14.15 -2.70
CA ALA A 140 -0.94 -15.54 -3.15
C ALA A 140 0.35 -15.87 -3.92
N GLN A 141 0.99 -16.98 -3.58
CA GLN A 141 2.23 -17.38 -4.22
C GLN A 141 2.02 -17.58 -5.73
N ALA A 142 3.01 -17.20 -6.53
CA ALA A 142 2.94 -17.29 -7.99
C ALA A 142 2.71 -18.73 -8.48
N ASN A 143 3.32 -19.72 -7.79
CA ASN A 143 3.13 -21.15 -8.07
C ASN A 143 1.64 -21.56 -8.00
N THR A 144 0.89 -21.03 -7.04
CA THR A 144 -0.53 -21.36 -6.86
C THR A 144 -1.36 -20.91 -8.07
N TYR A 145 -0.89 -19.90 -8.82
CA TYR A 145 -1.51 -19.52 -10.08
C TYR A 145 -1.05 -20.42 -11.22
N THR A 146 0.25 -20.65 -11.38
CA THR A 146 0.78 -21.47 -12.49
C THR A 146 0.29 -22.91 -12.40
N ASP A 147 0.26 -23.49 -11.21
CA ASP A 147 -0.22 -24.85 -10.97
C ASP A 147 -1.72 -24.95 -11.24
N PHE A 148 -2.49 -23.93 -10.85
CA PHE A 148 -3.91 -23.84 -11.16
C PHE A 148 -4.17 -23.79 -12.67
N VAL A 149 -3.45 -22.94 -13.40
CA VAL A 149 -3.58 -22.83 -14.85
C VAL A 149 -3.17 -24.13 -15.53
N ALA A 150 -2.02 -24.69 -15.18
CA ALA A 150 -1.50 -25.93 -15.78
C ALA A 150 -2.45 -27.12 -15.57
N ASN A 151 -3.02 -27.26 -14.37
CA ASN A 151 -3.99 -28.32 -14.08
C ASN A 151 -5.28 -28.14 -14.88
N LEU A 152 -5.75 -26.90 -15.06
CA LEU A 152 -7.01 -26.64 -15.75
C LEU A 152 -6.88 -26.67 -17.27
N ASP A 153 -5.74 -26.25 -17.81
CA ASP A 153 -5.47 -26.19 -19.26
C ASP A 153 -5.54 -27.57 -19.92
N HIS A 154 -5.07 -28.61 -19.22
CA HIS A 154 -5.19 -29.99 -19.66
C HIS A 154 -6.66 -30.39 -19.90
N ASP A 155 -7.53 -30.12 -18.92
CA ASP A 155 -8.93 -30.51 -18.98
C ASP A 155 -9.71 -29.65 -19.99
N ILE A 156 -9.42 -28.35 -20.07
CA ILE A 156 -10.01 -27.46 -21.07
C ILE A 156 -9.64 -27.92 -22.47
N THR A 157 -8.36 -28.25 -22.71
CA THR A 157 -7.88 -28.75 -24.01
C THR A 157 -8.50 -30.10 -24.36
N TRP A 158 -8.71 -30.97 -23.37
CA TRP A 158 -9.39 -32.24 -23.55
C TRP A 158 -10.85 -32.07 -24.00
N ILE A 159 -11.57 -31.08 -23.45
CA ILE A 159 -12.95 -30.75 -23.84
C ILE A 159 -12.96 -30.07 -25.22
N SER A 160 -12.12 -29.06 -25.45
CA SER A 160 -12.12 -28.25 -26.68
C SER A 160 -11.77 -29.06 -27.93
N ASN A 161 -10.99 -30.13 -27.80
CA ASN A 161 -10.67 -31.03 -28.91
C ASN A 161 -11.83 -31.97 -29.29
N ARG A 162 -12.83 -32.14 -28.42
CA ARG A 162 -14.00 -33.02 -28.64
C ARG A 162 -15.24 -32.26 -29.06
N GLU A 163 -15.40 -31.05 -28.54
CA GLU A 163 -16.51 -30.17 -28.87
C GLU A 163 -16.19 -29.32 -30.08
N LYS A 164 -17.13 -29.14 -31.01
CA LYS A 164 -16.92 -28.20 -32.11
C LYS A 164 -17.08 -26.78 -31.59
N SER A 165 -16.40 -25.84 -32.24
CA SER A 165 -16.56 -24.41 -31.91
C SER A 165 -18.01 -23.92 -32.02
N THR A 166 -18.83 -24.58 -32.84
CA THR A 166 -20.26 -24.30 -33.05
C THR A 166 -21.17 -24.87 -31.98
N ASP A 167 -20.69 -25.81 -31.15
CA ASP A 167 -21.54 -26.51 -30.19
C ASP A 167 -21.78 -25.64 -28.96
N PHE A 168 -23.01 -25.67 -28.44
CA PHE A 168 -23.36 -24.94 -27.23
C PHE A 168 -23.03 -25.79 -26.00
N TYR A 169 -21.95 -25.41 -25.31
CA TYR A 169 -21.56 -26.02 -24.04
C TYR A 169 -21.05 -24.96 -23.04
N ARG A 170 -21.10 -25.33 -21.75
CA ARG A 170 -20.53 -24.56 -20.63
C ARG A 170 -19.77 -25.51 -19.72
N ILE A 171 -18.65 -25.04 -19.19
CA ILE A 171 -17.82 -25.82 -18.25
C ILE A 171 -18.09 -25.29 -16.84
N GLY A 172 -18.58 -26.18 -15.98
CA GLY A 172 -18.68 -25.96 -14.53
C GLY A 172 -17.48 -26.58 -13.81
N LYS A 173 -17.11 -26.01 -12.66
CA LYS A 173 -16.07 -26.53 -11.78
C LYS A 173 -16.61 -26.77 -10.38
N THR A 174 -16.00 -27.71 -9.68
CA THR A 174 -16.27 -28.00 -8.25
C THR A 174 -15.29 -27.30 -7.30
N PHE A 175 -14.35 -26.53 -7.85
CA PHE A 175 -13.35 -25.76 -7.13
C PHE A 175 -13.21 -24.37 -7.74
N GLN A 176 -12.71 -23.42 -6.96
CA GLN A 176 -12.58 -22.02 -7.36
C GLN A 176 -11.28 -21.44 -6.80
N ARG A 177 -10.49 -20.79 -7.67
CA ARG A 177 -9.34 -19.98 -7.26
C ARG A 177 -9.72 -18.50 -7.18
N SER A 178 -10.47 -18.01 -8.17
CA SER A 178 -10.97 -16.65 -8.27
C SER A 178 -12.37 -16.66 -8.91
N GLU A 179 -13.20 -15.67 -8.59
CA GLU A 179 -14.52 -15.48 -9.22
C GLU A 179 -14.43 -15.45 -10.76
N ASN A 180 -13.30 -14.98 -11.31
CA ASN A 180 -13.08 -14.78 -12.74
C ASN A 180 -12.21 -15.85 -13.40
N ASP A 181 -12.16 -17.06 -12.86
CA ASP A 181 -11.35 -18.15 -13.42
C ASP A 181 -11.66 -18.46 -14.90
N SER A 182 -12.93 -18.35 -15.32
CA SER A 182 -13.38 -18.57 -16.70
C SER A 182 -12.72 -17.62 -17.68
N ILE A 183 -12.63 -16.35 -17.30
CA ILE A 183 -11.96 -15.30 -18.05
C ILE A 183 -10.44 -15.47 -17.97
N ASN A 184 -9.91 -15.78 -16.79
CA ASN A 184 -8.47 -15.92 -16.56
C ASN A 184 -7.83 -17.03 -17.42
N VAL A 185 -8.51 -18.19 -17.53
CA VAL A 185 -7.97 -19.35 -18.27
C VAL A 185 -8.58 -19.46 -19.69
N GLY A 186 -9.66 -18.71 -19.99
CA GLY A 186 -10.20 -18.62 -21.33
C GLY A 186 -11.10 -19.80 -21.74
N TYR A 187 -11.91 -20.31 -20.81
CA TYR A 187 -12.90 -21.35 -21.10
C TYR A 187 -14.34 -20.83 -21.01
N ARG A 188 -15.28 -21.56 -21.62
CA ARG A 188 -16.72 -21.22 -21.64
C ARG A 188 -17.39 -21.47 -20.28
N GLY A 189 -17.01 -20.71 -19.26
CA GLY A 189 -17.60 -20.76 -17.93
C GLY A 189 -18.86 -19.92 -17.80
N MET A 190 -19.59 -20.16 -16.72
CA MET A 190 -20.77 -19.38 -16.33
C MET A 190 -20.52 -18.51 -15.09
N SER A 191 -19.51 -18.87 -14.29
CA SER A 191 -19.01 -18.07 -13.16
C SER A 191 -18.19 -16.87 -13.65
N GLY A 192 -18.39 -15.72 -13.01
CA GLY A 192 -17.68 -14.47 -13.30
C GLY A 192 -18.20 -13.33 -12.43
N PHE A 193 -17.28 -12.49 -11.93
CA PHE A 193 -17.58 -11.28 -11.18
C PHE A 193 -17.33 -10.03 -12.01
N THR A 194 -18.31 -9.12 -12.01
CA THR A 194 -18.16 -7.75 -12.49
C THR A 194 -18.84 -6.78 -11.53
N SER A 195 -18.21 -5.63 -11.29
CA SER A 195 -18.73 -4.60 -10.39
C SER A 195 -20.02 -3.95 -10.87
N THR A 196 -20.40 -4.17 -12.14
CA THR A 196 -21.63 -3.66 -12.75
C THR A 196 -22.70 -4.74 -12.91
N GLN A 197 -22.53 -5.93 -12.30
CA GLN A 197 -23.48 -7.02 -12.43
C GLN A 197 -24.81 -6.66 -11.76
N ASN A 198 -25.92 -6.88 -12.47
CA ASN A 198 -27.25 -6.68 -11.89
C ASN A 198 -27.51 -7.75 -10.80
N THR A 199 -27.91 -7.31 -9.61
CA THR A 199 -28.24 -8.16 -8.46
C THR A 199 -29.24 -9.27 -8.80
N ALA A 200 -30.21 -9.00 -9.69
CA ALA A 200 -31.18 -10.01 -10.12
C ALA A 200 -30.51 -11.18 -10.87
N VAL A 201 -29.50 -10.88 -11.69
CA VAL A 201 -28.73 -11.90 -12.41
C VAL A 201 -27.85 -12.67 -11.42
N THR A 202 -27.18 -12.00 -10.49
CA THR A 202 -26.40 -12.66 -9.43
C THR A 202 -27.28 -13.63 -8.61
N GLY A 203 -28.47 -13.19 -8.20
CA GLY A 203 -29.43 -14.03 -7.48
C GLY A 203 -29.91 -15.25 -8.27
N PHE A 204 -30.19 -15.08 -9.56
CA PHE A 204 -30.54 -16.20 -10.45
C PHE A 204 -29.40 -17.21 -10.58
N MET A 205 -28.18 -16.76 -10.78
CA MET A 205 -27.01 -17.63 -10.95
C MET A 205 -26.69 -18.40 -9.66
N ASN A 206 -26.76 -17.74 -8.50
CA ASN A 206 -26.65 -18.39 -7.19
C ASN A 206 -27.74 -19.46 -7.00
N SER A 207 -28.96 -19.20 -7.44
CA SER A 207 -30.07 -20.18 -7.38
C SER A 207 -29.84 -21.40 -8.28
N MET A 208 -29.10 -21.25 -9.37
CA MET A 208 -28.67 -22.36 -10.24
C MET A 208 -27.43 -23.09 -9.72
N GLY A 209 -26.91 -22.73 -8.54
CA GLY A 209 -25.72 -23.34 -7.95
C GLY A 209 -24.40 -22.87 -8.56
N GLN A 210 -24.41 -21.76 -9.32
CA GLN A 210 -23.17 -21.10 -9.75
C GLN A 210 -22.72 -20.15 -8.64
N LEU A 211 -21.47 -20.27 -8.21
CA LEU A 211 -20.86 -19.28 -7.31
C LEU A 211 -20.64 -18.00 -8.11
N ILE A 212 -21.46 -16.98 -7.84
CA ILE A 212 -21.19 -15.60 -8.28
C ILE A 212 -21.26 -14.74 -7.03
N ILE A 213 -20.09 -14.36 -6.53
CA ILE A 213 -19.94 -13.35 -5.47
C ILE A 213 -19.78 -12.00 -6.14
#